data_AF-A0A9P6P718-F1
#
_entry.id   AF-A0A9P6P718-F1
#
_cell.length_a   1.000
_cell.length_b   1.000
_cell.length_c   1.000
_cell.angle_alpha   90.00
_cell.angle_beta   90.00
_cell.angle_gamma   90.00
#
_symmetry.space_group_name_H-M   'P 1'
#
loop_
_entity.id
_entity.type
_entity.pdbx_description
1 polymer ?
#
loop_
_entity_poly.entity_id
_entity_poly.type
_entity_poly.pdbx_seq_one_letter_code
_entity_poly.pdbx_strand_id
1 'polypeptide(L)'
;MSVTSSMNYLNFKEYLYVPGKLSNVEKVIVDVGTGYYVEKSTIDASKFYNDKVEYVKKNLETLQETVTSKQNNLRAIVSVMQEKIQQQKEQQK
;
A
#
# COMPACT_ATOMS: atom_id res chain seq x y z
N MET A 1 -29.96 15.30 -27.94
CA MET A 1 -28.57 14.90 -27.61
C MET A 1 -28.65 13.54 -26.95
N SER A 2 -28.46 12.47 -27.73
CA SER A 2 -28.68 11.09 -27.29
C SER A 2 -27.56 10.67 -26.34
N VAL A 3 -27.89 10.49 -25.06
CA VAL A 3 -26.96 9.91 -24.09
C VAL A 3 -26.75 8.45 -24.49
N THR A 4 -25.59 8.16 -25.08
CA THR A 4 -25.14 6.81 -25.41
C THR A 4 -24.94 6.06 -24.08
N SER A 5 -25.96 5.35 -23.62
CA SER A 5 -25.86 4.45 -22.47
C SER A 5 -25.02 3.25 -22.90
N SER A 6 -23.72 3.30 -22.63
CA SER A 6 -22.76 2.24 -22.97
C SER A 6 -23.17 0.93 -22.29
N MET A 7 -23.29 -0.14 -23.08
CA MET A 7 -23.54 -1.49 -22.55
C MET A 7 -22.29 -1.96 -21.81
N ASN A 8 -22.43 -2.27 -20.52
CA ASN A 8 -21.32 -2.78 -19.70
C ASN A 8 -21.59 -4.23 -19.32
N TYR A 9 -20.54 -5.04 -19.23
CA TYR A 9 -20.63 -6.44 -18.81
C TYR A 9 -20.11 -6.54 -17.38
N LEU A 10 -21.01 -6.84 -16.45
CA LEU A 10 -20.64 -7.09 -15.05
C LEU A 10 -20.39 -8.57 -14.85
N ASN A 11 -19.27 -8.89 -14.20
CA ASN A 11 -18.93 -10.24 -13.82
C ASN A 11 -19.83 -10.69 -12.66
N PHE A 12 -20.70 -11.68 -12.90
CA PHE A 12 -21.59 -12.25 -11.89
C PHE A 12 -20.97 -13.48 -11.21
N LYS A 13 -20.23 -14.30 -11.96
CA LYS A 13 -19.43 -15.48 -11.52
C LYS A 13 -18.34 -15.79 -12.56
N GLU A 14 -17.36 -16.64 -12.23
CA GLU A 14 -16.16 -16.99 -13.03
C GLU A 14 -16.35 -17.12 -14.56
N TYR A 15 -17.53 -17.49 -15.05
CA TYR A 15 -17.83 -17.63 -16.48
C TYR A 15 -19.12 -16.93 -16.94
N LEU A 16 -19.74 -16.07 -16.12
CA LEU A 16 -21.01 -15.41 -16.46
C LEU A 16 -20.89 -13.88 -16.39
N TYR A 17 -21.05 -13.26 -17.55
CA TYR A 17 -21.16 -11.81 -17.70
C TYR A 17 -22.59 -11.43 -18.03
N VAL A 18 -23.14 -10.49 -17.27
CA VAL A 18 -24.51 -10.00 -17.47
C VAL A 18 -24.45 -8.59 -18.09
N PRO A 19 -25.16 -8.33 -19.21
CA PRO A 19 -25.25 -6.99 -19.77
C PRO A 19 -26.04 -6.07 -18.84
N GLY A 20 -25.51 -4.89 -18.57
CA GLY A 20 -26.11 -3.89 -17.70
C GLY A 20 -25.91 -2.47 -18.25
N LYS A 21 -26.81 -1.58 -17.84
CA LYS A 21 -26.71 -0.14 -18.10
C LYS A 21 -26.36 0.58 -16.80
N LEU A 22 -25.36 1.45 -16.86
CA LEU A 22 -25.00 2.30 -15.72
C LEU A 22 -26.05 3.39 -15.54
N SER A 23 -26.59 3.52 -14.34
CA SER A 23 -27.61 4.52 -13.99
C SER A 23 -27.02 5.88 -13.65
N ASN A 24 -25.91 5.92 -12.90
CA ASN A 24 -25.19 7.14 -12.55
C ASN A 24 -23.69 6.84 -12.50
N VAL A 25 -22.90 7.55 -13.32
CA VAL A 25 -21.44 7.39 -13.41
C VAL A 25 -20.67 8.37 -12.52
N GLU A 26 -21.35 9.36 -11.92
CA GLU A 26 -20.73 10.40 -11.10
C GLU A 26 -20.63 10.02 -9.62
N LYS A 27 -21.39 8.99 -9.20
CA LYS A 27 -21.42 8.51 -7.83
C LYS A 27 -21.02 7.05 -7.76
N VAL A 28 -20.18 6.74 -6.77
CA VAL A 28 -19.65 5.40 -6.53
C VAL A 28 -19.75 5.05 -5.07
N ILE A 29 -19.88 3.76 -4.78
CA ILE A 29 -19.85 3.23 -3.42
C ILE A 29 -18.39 2.92 -3.05
N VAL A 30 -17.92 3.46 -1.94
CA VAL A 30 -16.55 3.30 -1.45
C VAL A 30 -16.56 2.56 -0.12
N ASP A 31 -15.72 1.53 0.00
CA ASP A 31 -15.47 0.82 1.26
C ASP A 31 -14.55 1.65 2.16
N VAL A 32 -15.03 1.96 3.36
CA VAL A 32 -14.28 2.74 4.36
C VAL A 32 -13.68 1.87 5.47
N GLY A 33 -13.93 0.56 5.47
CA GLY A 33 -13.45 -0.41 6.44
C GLY A 33 -14.57 -1.01 7.31
N THR A 34 -14.23 -2.09 8.04
CA THR A 34 -15.12 -2.82 8.97
C THR A 34 -16.49 -3.24 8.39
N GLY A 35 -16.59 -3.36 7.06
CA GLY A 35 -17.81 -3.72 6.35
C GLY A 35 -18.76 -2.55 6.06
N TYR A 36 -18.31 -1.30 6.25
CA TYR A 36 -19.11 -0.11 5.95
C TYR A 36 -18.79 0.46 4.57
N TYR A 37 -19.84 0.86 3.88
CA TYR A 37 -19.79 1.44 2.54
C TYR A 37 -20.48 2.80 2.53
N VAL A 38 -19.88 3.77 1.82
CA VAL A 38 -20.38 5.14 1.71
C VAL A 38 -20.46 5.56 0.25
N GLU A 39 -21.57 6.17 -0.16
CA GLU A 39 -21.69 6.80 -1.48
C GLU A 39 -20.85 8.08 -1.52
N LYS A 40 -19.96 8.19 -2.51
CA LYS A 40 -19.10 9.35 -2.75
C LYS A 40 -19.19 9.77 -4.22
N SER A 41 -18.85 11.03 -4.49
CA SER A 41 -18.58 11.46 -5.86
C SER A 41 -17.34 10.73 -6.40
N THR A 42 -17.23 10.58 -7.72
CA THR A 42 -16.02 10.00 -8.35
C THR A 42 -14.75 10.78 -8.00
N ILE A 43 -14.84 12.10 -7.87
CA ILE A 43 -13.71 12.97 -7.49
C ILE A 43 -13.26 12.66 -6.06
N ASP A 44 -14.20 12.63 -5.11
CA ASP A 44 -13.88 12.34 -3.70
C ASP A 44 -13.41 10.90 -3.50
N ALA A 45 -13.96 9.95 -4.25
CA ALA A 45 -13.53 8.57 -4.24
C ALA A 45 -12.10 8.43 -4.77
N SER A 46 -11.77 9.10 -5.87
CA SER A 46 -10.41 9.10 -6.41
C SER A 46 -9.42 9.70 -5.42
N LYS A 47 -9.78 10.82 -4.78
CA LYS A 47 -8.96 11.42 -3.73
C LYS A 47 -8.76 10.46 -2.56
N PHE A 48 -9.83 9.84 -2.06
CA PHE A 48 -9.76 8.88 -0.95
C PHE A 48 -8.80 7.72 -1.22
N TYR A 49 -8.83 7.15 -2.43
CA TYR A 49 -7.91 6.07 -2.78
C TYR A 49 -6.47 6.55 -2.99
N ASN A 50 -6.27 7.75 -3.55
CA ASN A 50 -4.94 8.36 -3.67
C ASN A 50 -4.32 8.60 -2.28
N ASP A 51 -5.08 9.18 -1.35
CA ASP A 51 -4.65 9.41 0.03
C ASP A 51 -4.29 8.07 0.72
N LYS A 52 -5.05 7.00 0.44
CA LYS A 52 -4.78 5.65 0.96
C LYS A 52 -3.48 5.07 0.39
N VAL A 53 -3.21 5.28 -0.90
CA VAL A 53 -1.95 4.87 -1.54
C VAL A 53 -0.76 5.62 -0.94
N GLU A 54 -0.88 6.95 -0.78
CA GLU A 54 0.17 7.77 -0.16
C GLU A 54 0.45 7.35 1.29
N TYR A 55 -0.61 7.06 2.06
CA TYR A 55 -0.47 6.56 3.43
C TYR A 55 0.31 5.24 3.49
N VAL A 56 -0.03 4.26 2.64
CA VAL A 56 0.69 2.98 2.58
C VAL A 56 2.14 3.19 2.15
N LYS A 57 2.38 4.06 1.17
CA LYS A 57 3.72 4.39 0.68
C LYS A 57 4.59 5.00 1.78
N LYS A 58 4.07 5.98 2.53
CA LYS A 58 4.78 6.62 3.63
C LYS A 58 5.14 5.63 4.74
N ASN A 59 4.21 4.73 5.08
CA ASN A 59 4.47 3.68 6.06
C ASN A 59 5.56 2.72 5.59
N LEU A 60 5.57 2.37 4.30
CA LEU A 60 6.62 1.54 3.70
C LEU A 60 7.99 2.23 3.75
N GLU A 61 8.06 3.51 3.42
CA GLU A 61 9.30 4.31 3.49
C GLU A 61 9.85 4.34 4.93
N THR A 62 9.01 4.60 5.92
CA THR A 62 9.40 4.59 7.35
C THR A 62 9.91 3.22 7.80
N LEU A 63 9.25 2.14 7.33
CA LEU A 63 9.70 0.77 7.63
C LEU A 63 11.07 0.49 6.98
N GLN A 64 11.27 0.92 5.74
CA GLN A 64 12.53 0.73 5.01
C GLN A 64 13.69 1.46 5.71
N GLU A 65 13.47 2.69 6.17
CA GLU A 65 14.44 3.44 6.98
C GLU A 65 14.79 2.70 8.27
N THR A 66 13.78 2.19 8.98
CA THR A 66 13.96 1.43 10.22
C THR A 66 14.80 0.16 9.98
N VAL A 67 14.52 -0.57 8.90
CA VAL A 67 15.28 -1.77 8.53
C VAL A 67 16.74 -1.41 8.21
N THR A 68 16.95 -0.36 7.42
CA THR A 68 18.29 0.10 7.02
C THR A 68 19.11 0.54 8.23
N SER A 69 18.50 1.29 9.15
CA SER A 69 19.13 1.71 10.41
C SER A 69 19.55 0.50 11.25
N LYS A 70 18.67 -0.51 11.42
CA LYS A 70 19.00 -1.75 12.14
C LYS A 70 20.16 -2.52 11.50
N GLN A 71 20.20 -2.60 10.17
CA GLN A 71 21.32 -3.24 9.47
C GLN A 71 22.64 -2.50 9.67
N ASN A 72 22.64 -1.16 9.64
CA ASN A 72 23.83 -0.36 9.89
C ASN A 72 24.33 -0.50 11.34
N ASN A 73 23.41 -0.50 12.30
CA ASN A 73 23.75 -0.72 13.71
C ASN A 73 24.38 -2.10 13.92
N LEU A 74 23.83 -3.15 13.29
CA LEU A 74 24.40 -4.49 13.35
C LEU A 74 25.83 -4.52 12.80
N ARG A 75 26.07 -3.89 11.63
CA ARG A 75 27.42 -3.80 11.06
C ARG A 75 28.40 -3.11 12.00
N ALA A 76 28.01 -1.99 12.60
CA ALA A 76 28.85 -1.26 13.55
C ALA A 76 29.20 -2.11 14.78
N ILE A 77 28.22 -2.83 15.34
CA ILE A 77 28.44 -3.73 16.48
C ILE A 77 29.41 -4.86 16.11
N VAL A 78 29.25 -5.46 14.92
CA VAL A 78 30.14 -6.52 14.44
C VAL A 78 31.57 -6.01 14.26
N SER A 79 31.77 -4.81 13.72
CA SER A 79 33.10 -4.20 13.59
C SER A 79 33.76 -4.01 14.95
N VAL A 80 33.05 -3.42 15.93
CA VAL A 80 33.58 -3.24 17.30
C VAL A 80 33.88 -4.58 17.97
N MET A 81 33.05 -5.60 17.74
CA MET A 81 33.29 -6.95 18.26
C MET A 81 34.58 -7.55 17.67
N GLN A 82 34.80 -7.42 16.36
CA GLN A 82 36.03 -7.89 15.69
C GLN A 82 37.28 -7.16 16.21
N GLU A 83 37.21 -5.84 16.40
CA GLU A 83 38.31 -5.05 16.98
C GLU A 83 38.66 -5.52 18.38
N LYS A 84 37.67 -5.73 19.25
CA LYS A 84 37.89 -6.25 20.62
C LYS A 84 38.51 -7.64 20.63
N ILE A 85 38.08 -8.53 19.72
CA ILE A 85 38.65 -9.88 19.59
C ILE A 85 40.14 -9.79 19.19
N GLN A 86 40.49 -8.88 18.27
CA GLN A 86 41.87 -8.69 17.84
C GLN A 86 42.75 -8.15 18.97
N GLN A 87 42.28 -7.14 19.70
CA GLN A 87 43.00 -6.58 20.86
C GLN A 87 43.24 -7.63 21.96
N GLN A 88 42.26 -8.49 22.24
CA GLN A 88 42.43 -9.58 23.22
C GLN A 88 43.47 -10.61 22.77
N LYS A 89 43.54 -10.92 21.47
CA LYS A 89 44.57 -11.84 20.94
C LYS A 89 45.98 -11.26 21.06
N GLU A 90 46.13 -9.95 20.97
CA GLU A 90 47.43 -9.26 21.10
C GLU A 90 47.90 -9.17 22.54
N GLN A 91 47.00 -9.07 23.53
CA GLN A 91 47.35 -9.06 24.96
C GLN A 91 47.71 -10.45 25.54
N GLN A 92 47.42 -11.53 24.83
CA GLN A 92 47.75 -12.90 25.25
C GLN A 92 49.07 -13.43 24.65
N LYS A 93 49.77 -12.63 23.85
CA LYS A 93 51.16 -12.88 23.44
C LYS A 93 52.12 -12.15 24.37
#